data_AF-J9G2C1-F1
#
_entry.id   AF-J9G2C1-F1
#
_cell.length_a   1.000
_cell.length_b   1.000
_cell.length_c   1.000
_cell.angle_alpha   90.00
_cell.angle_beta   90.00
_cell.angle_gamma   90.00
#
_symmetry.space_group_name_H-M   'P 1'
#
loop_
_entity.id
_entity.type
_entity.pdbx_description
1 polymer ?
#
loop_
_entity_poly.entity_id
_entity_poly.type
_entity_poly.pdbx_seq_one_letter_code
_entity_poly.pdbx_strand_id
1 'polypeptide(L)'
;LFPYLDRSSRTIMADGVGEDMPTGNRFSGQSRIDTLTSDYLKATLTEASRVEMKQFANSHGDSVLAVVTTFLGPEPESKLDFYDLSWLPLRTDVQAEAATARPDTMSEEQYALLQQKIEPTIRFYLLSPSNTLLRASYSLPMLSEADKRQVIAILQEKKYDLRELILREVK
;
A
#
# COMPACT_ATOMS: atom_id res chain seq x y z
N LEU A 1 5.30 -15.07 2.38
CA LEU A 1 5.43 -13.65 1.99
C LEU A 1 6.80 -13.05 2.36
N PHE A 2 7.31 -13.22 3.59
CA PHE A 2 8.62 -12.65 3.98
C PHE A 2 9.59 -13.75 4.46
N PRO A 3 10.40 -14.35 3.56
CA PRO A 3 11.21 -15.53 3.88
C PRO A 3 12.37 -15.25 4.85
N TYR A 4 12.71 -13.98 5.05
CA TYR A 4 13.78 -13.52 5.94
C TYR A 4 13.33 -13.30 7.39
N LEU A 5 12.02 -13.41 7.67
CA LEU A 5 11.47 -13.46 9.01
C LEU A 5 11.07 -14.90 9.31
N ASP A 6 11.76 -15.54 10.25
CA ASP A 6 11.39 -16.88 10.68
C ASP A 6 10.15 -16.85 11.61
N ARG A 7 9.65 -18.03 11.97
CA ARG A 7 8.46 -18.14 12.84
C ARG A 7 8.70 -17.56 14.23
N SER A 8 9.92 -17.72 14.77
CA SER A 8 10.28 -17.21 16.09
C SER A 8 10.24 -15.69 16.11
N SER A 9 10.92 -15.04 15.14
CA SER A 9 10.91 -13.59 15.00
C SER A 9 9.49 -13.03 14.86
N ARG A 10 8.63 -13.68 14.06
CA ARG A 10 7.23 -13.25 13.91
C ARG A 10 6.43 -13.37 15.22
N THR A 11 6.69 -14.39 16.02
CA THR A 11 6.00 -14.60 17.31
C THR A 11 6.43 -13.52 18.31
N ILE A 12 7.74 -13.27 18.43
CA ILE A 12 8.29 -12.21 19.28
C ILE A 12 7.72 -10.84 18.89
N MET A 13 7.67 -10.53 17.59
CA MET A 13 7.10 -9.28 17.10
C MET A 13 5.62 -9.12 17.44
N ALA A 14 4.85 -10.21 17.45
CA ALA A 14 3.43 -10.20 17.80
C ALA A 14 3.21 -10.04 19.31
N ASP A 15 4.04 -10.70 20.11
CA ASP A 15 3.99 -10.62 21.58
C ASP A 15 4.43 -9.23 22.08
N GLY A 16 5.39 -8.59 21.40
CA GLY A 16 5.94 -7.28 21.76
C GLY A 16 5.18 -6.08 21.20
N VAL A 17 3.96 -6.24 20.66
CA VAL A 17 3.19 -5.11 20.13
C VAL A 17 2.82 -4.15 21.25
N GLY A 18 3.23 -2.88 21.11
CA GLY A 18 3.02 -1.84 22.12
C GLY A 18 4.24 -1.61 23.03
N GLU A 19 5.25 -2.48 22.98
CA GLU A 19 6.51 -2.33 23.73
C GLU A 19 7.65 -1.70 22.89
N ASP A 20 7.36 -1.35 21.63
CA ASP A 20 8.31 -0.77 20.65
C ASP A 20 9.65 -1.53 20.56
N MET A 21 9.60 -2.87 20.66
CA MET A 21 10.78 -3.72 20.59
C MET A 21 11.04 -4.24 19.17
N PRO A 22 12.04 -3.69 18.45
CA PRO A 22 12.44 -4.24 17.16
C PRO A 22 13.12 -5.61 17.32
N THR A 23 12.75 -6.56 16.46
CA THR A 23 13.35 -7.89 16.36
C THR A 23 14.32 -7.97 15.18
N GLY A 24 15.50 -8.56 15.39
CA GLY A 24 16.48 -8.75 14.32
C GLY A 24 15.94 -9.65 13.19
N ASN A 25 16.27 -9.30 11.94
CA ASN A 25 15.95 -10.10 10.75
C ASN A 25 17.21 -10.63 10.06
N ARG A 26 17.02 -11.57 9.11
CA ARG A 26 18.14 -12.24 8.41
C ARG A 26 18.94 -11.34 7.46
N PHE A 27 18.52 -10.09 7.24
CA PHE A 27 19.28 -9.08 6.50
C PHE A 27 20.10 -8.16 7.42
N SER A 28 20.33 -8.57 8.68
CA SER A 28 21.03 -7.76 9.69
C SER A 28 20.33 -6.42 9.99
N GLY A 29 19.04 -6.32 9.66
CA GLY A 29 18.19 -5.18 9.99
C GLY A 29 17.21 -5.51 11.10
N GLN A 30 16.32 -4.56 11.38
CA GLN A 30 15.29 -4.68 12.39
C GLN A 30 13.89 -4.73 11.75
N SER A 31 13.01 -5.50 12.37
CA SER A 31 11.60 -5.64 12.00
C SER A 31 10.71 -5.45 13.22
N ARG A 32 9.57 -4.78 13.04
CA ARG A 32 8.59 -4.55 14.11
C ARG A 32 7.17 -4.50 13.57
N ILE A 33 6.20 -4.84 14.40
CA ILE A 33 4.78 -4.57 14.14
C ILE A 33 4.48 -3.19 14.73
N ASP A 34 4.16 -2.23 13.86
CA ASP A 34 3.85 -0.85 14.24
C ASP A 34 2.40 -0.72 14.75
N THR A 35 1.49 -1.54 14.23
CA THR A 35 0.08 -1.51 14.61
C THR A 35 -0.51 -2.90 14.43
N LEU A 36 -1.22 -3.40 15.45
CA LEU A 36 -1.97 -4.64 15.39
C LEU A 36 -3.36 -4.42 15.98
N THR A 37 -4.37 -4.87 15.25
CA THR A 37 -5.77 -4.91 15.69
C THR A 37 -6.36 -6.27 15.31
N SER A 38 -7.65 -6.50 15.56
CA SER A 38 -8.31 -7.76 15.21
C SER A 38 -8.36 -8.03 13.70
N ASP A 39 -8.31 -7.01 12.85
CA ASP A 39 -8.47 -7.13 11.40
C ASP A 39 -7.44 -6.33 10.57
N TYR A 40 -6.51 -5.62 11.22
CA TYR A 40 -5.47 -4.83 10.55
C TYR A 40 -4.10 -5.02 11.20
N LEU A 41 -3.08 -5.13 10.36
CA LEU A 41 -1.67 -5.16 10.74
C LEU A 41 -0.89 -4.16 9.90
N LYS A 42 -0.01 -3.40 10.54
CA LYS A 42 1.06 -2.64 9.88
C LYS A 42 2.38 -3.04 10.49
N ALA A 43 3.36 -3.38 9.66
CA ALA A 43 4.69 -3.77 10.12
C ALA A 43 5.77 -3.16 9.22
N THR A 44 6.79 -2.63 9.87
CA THR A 44 8.06 -2.25 9.24
C THR A 44 8.93 -3.49 9.21
N LEU A 45 9.22 -3.99 8.02
CA LEU A 45 9.97 -5.23 7.83
C LEU A 45 11.47 -4.96 7.78
N THR A 46 11.86 -3.86 7.14
CA THR A 46 13.23 -3.33 7.11
C THR A 46 13.14 -1.81 6.98
N GLU A 47 14.27 -1.11 7.02
CA GLU A 47 14.31 0.34 6.69
C GLU A 47 13.81 0.61 5.26
N ALA A 48 13.95 -0.36 4.36
CA ALA A 48 13.57 -0.25 2.95
C ALA A 48 12.18 -0.83 2.63
N SER A 49 11.45 -1.39 3.60
CA SER A 49 10.17 -2.03 3.30
C SER A 49 9.21 -2.12 4.48
N ARG A 50 7.91 -2.04 4.16
CA ARG A 50 6.82 -2.24 5.10
C ARG A 50 5.68 -3.02 4.47
N VAL A 51 4.82 -3.56 5.31
CA VAL A 51 3.60 -4.24 4.91
C VAL A 51 2.41 -3.71 5.69
N GLU A 52 1.29 -3.56 5.00
CA GLU A 52 -0.03 -3.36 5.60
C GLU A 52 -0.93 -4.53 5.21
N MET A 53 -1.70 -5.05 6.15
CA MET A 53 -2.65 -6.14 5.92
C MET A 53 -4.01 -5.76 6.48
N LYS A 54 -5.08 -6.03 5.74
CA LYS A 54 -6.46 -5.83 6.18
C LYS A 54 -7.29 -7.08 5.88
N GLN A 55 -7.86 -7.68 6.92
CA GLN A 55 -8.85 -8.73 6.81
C GLN A 55 -10.25 -8.11 6.66
N PHE A 56 -11.06 -8.65 5.77
CA PHE A 56 -12.46 -8.25 5.59
C PHE A 56 -13.30 -9.39 5.01
N ALA A 57 -14.61 -9.35 5.19
CA ALA A 57 -15.54 -10.25 4.50
C ALA A 57 -15.88 -9.69 3.10
N ASN A 58 -15.80 -10.54 2.07
CA ASN A 58 -16.26 -10.21 0.71
C ASN A 58 -17.81 -10.22 0.65
N SER A 59 -18.39 -9.93 -0.53
CA SER A 59 -19.85 -9.91 -0.73
C SER A 59 -20.53 -11.27 -0.55
N HIS A 60 -19.78 -12.38 -0.63
CA HIS A 60 -20.26 -13.74 -0.41
C HIS A 60 -20.12 -14.19 1.06
N GLY A 61 -19.49 -13.37 1.91
CA GLY A 61 -19.26 -13.66 3.32
C GLY A 61 -17.91 -14.37 3.61
N ASP A 62 -17.12 -14.68 2.58
CA ASP A 62 -15.80 -15.29 2.76
C ASP A 62 -14.80 -14.27 3.30
N SER A 63 -13.93 -14.71 4.19
CA SER A 63 -12.85 -13.88 4.72
C SER A 63 -11.69 -13.77 3.73
N VAL A 64 -11.31 -12.54 3.42
CA VAL A 64 -10.25 -12.18 2.50
C VAL A 64 -9.21 -11.34 3.23
N LEU A 65 -7.95 -11.50 2.84
CA LEU A 65 -6.82 -10.70 3.31
C LEU A 65 -6.27 -9.84 2.16
N ALA A 66 -6.40 -8.53 2.28
CA ALA A 66 -5.65 -7.57 1.47
C ALA A 66 -4.24 -7.41 2.05
N VAL A 67 -3.21 -7.50 1.20
CA VAL A 67 -1.81 -7.30 1.58
C VAL A 67 -1.21 -6.25 0.67
N VAL A 68 -0.85 -5.10 1.24
CA VAL A 68 -0.06 -4.07 0.58
C VAL A 68 1.38 -4.19 1.02
N THR A 69 2.28 -4.47 0.08
CA THR A 69 3.73 -4.46 0.32
C THR A 69 4.31 -3.19 -0.29
N THR A 70 4.98 -2.38 0.52
CA THR A 70 5.58 -1.11 0.09
C THR A 70 7.10 -1.16 0.23
N PHE A 71 7.81 -0.85 -0.86
CA PHE A 71 9.24 -0.59 -0.87
C PHE A 71 9.48 0.91 -0.70
N LEU A 72 10.44 1.27 0.16
CA LEU A 72 10.78 2.64 0.52
C LEU A 72 12.08 3.04 -0.18
N GLY A 73 12.02 3.18 -1.51
CA GLY A 73 13.10 3.76 -2.32
C GLY A 73 13.19 5.28 -2.16
N PRO A 74 13.73 6.03 -3.15
CA PRO A 74 13.69 7.50 -3.12
C PRO A 74 12.29 8.07 -2.86
N GLU A 75 11.26 7.36 -3.35
CA GLU A 75 9.85 7.54 -2.97
C GLU A 75 9.22 6.14 -2.79
N PRO A 76 8.08 6.01 -2.08
CA PRO A 76 7.43 4.73 -1.85
C PRO A 76 6.82 4.11 -3.11
N GLU A 77 6.99 2.80 -3.31
CA GLU A 77 6.31 2.03 -4.35
C GLU A 77 5.57 0.86 -3.71
N SER A 78 4.32 0.61 -4.11
CA SER A 78 3.46 -0.38 -3.47
C SER A 78 2.84 -1.36 -4.46
N LYS A 79 2.73 -2.60 -4.01
CA LYS A 79 1.98 -3.67 -4.66
C LYS A 79 0.83 -4.11 -3.77
N LEU A 80 -0.33 -4.40 -4.37
CA LEU A 80 -1.51 -4.94 -3.70
C LEU A 80 -1.78 -6.38 -4.18
N ASP A 81 -1.96 -7.28 -3.22
CA ASP A 81 -2.35 -8.67 -3.43
C ASP A 81 -3.54 -9.04 -2.52
N PHE A 82 -4.36 -9.97 -2.96
CA PHE A 82 -5.45 -10.57 -2.17
C PHE A 82 -5.20 -12.06 -1.94
N TYR A 83 -5.46 -12.52 -0.73
CA TYR A 83 -5.34 -13.92 -0.31
C TYR A 83 -6.60 -14.38 0.43
N ASP A 84 -6.81 -15.68 0.49
CA ASP A 84 -7.69 -16.27 1.50
C ASP A 84 -6.96 -16.40 2.86
N LEU A 85 -7.66 -16.87 3.88
CA LEU A 85 -7.07 -17.08 5.22
C LEU A 85 -6.09 -18.27 5.28
N SER A 86 -6.03 -19.09 4.23
CA SER A 86 -5.02 -20.15 4.07
C SER A 86 -3.77 -19.64 3.35
N TRP A 87 -3.67 -18.33 3.10
CA TRP A 87 -2.60 -17.68 2.33
C TRP A 87 -2.50 -18.14 0.88
N LEU A 88 -3.57 -18.70 0.31
CA LEU A 88 -3.64 -18.97 -1.13
C LEU A 88 -3.95 -17.65 -1.85
N PRO A 89 -3.18 -17.30 -2.89
CA PRO A 89 -3.41 -16.07 -3.64
C PRO A 89 -4.74 -16.16 -4.38
N LEU A 90 -5.63 -15.21 -4.11
CA LEU A 90 -6.87 -15.01 -4.86
C LEU A 90 -6.61 -14.13 -6.08
N ARG A 91 -5.81 -13.07 -5.91
CA ARG A 91 -5.35 -12.19 -6.99
C ARG A 91 -4.05 -11.52 -6.60
N THR A 92 -3.16 -11.37 -7.58
CA THR A 92 -1.89 -10.69 -7.38
C THR A 92 -1.73 -9.50 -8.31
N ASP A 93 -0.96 -8.50 -7.88
CA ASP A 93 -0.66 -7.28 -8.64
C ASP A 93 -1.94 -6.54 -9.10
N VAL A 94 -2.82 -6.29 -8.13
CA VAL A 94 -4.09 -5.61 -8.34
C VAL A 94 -3.86 -4.14 -8.65
N GLN A 95 -4.45 -3.67 -9.75
CA GLN A 95 -4.27 -2.31 -10.25
C GLN A 95 -5.38 -1.38 -9.73
N ALA A 96 -5.07 -0.64 -8.67
CA ALA A 96 -5.89 0.47 -8.20
C ALA A 96 -5.27 1.78 -8.67
N GLU A 97 -5.73 2.30 -9.81
CA GLU A 97 -5.16 3.53 -10.37
C GLU A 97 -5.55 4.76 -9.54
N ALA A 98 -4.63 5.71 -9.40
CA ALA A 98 -4.97 7.02 -8.85
C ALA A 98 -5.70 7.85 -9.91
N ALA A 99 -6.22 9.01 -9.52
CA ALA A 99 -6.87 9.92 -10.45
C ALA A 99 -6.08 11.22 -10.58
N THR A 100 -6.29 11.92 -11.69
CA THR A 100 -5.93 13.32 -11.81
C THR A 100 -7.19 14.12 -12.07
N ALA A 101 -7.23 15.35 -11.55
CA ALA A 101 -8.30 16.29 -11.80
C ALA A 101 -7.68 17.64 -12.18
N ARG A 102 -8.23 18.28 -13.21
CA ARG A 102 -7.82 19.63 -13.59
C ARG A 102 -8.45 20.64 -12.64
N PRO A 103 -7.67 21.48 -11.95
CA PRO A 103 -8.21 22.61 -11.20
C PRO A 103 -8.84 23.65 -12.13
N ASP A 104 -9.89 24.33 -11.69
CA ASP A 104 -10.57 25.37 -12.49
C ASP A 104 -9.65 26.54 -12.88
N THR A 105 -8.57 26.75 -12.12
CA THR A 105 -7.56 27.79 -12.36
C THR A 105 -6.49 27.41 -13.37
N MET A 106 -6.54 26.19 -13.93
CA MET A 106 -5.51 25.63 -14.82
C MET A 106 -6.00 25.49 -16.26
N SER A 107 -5.17 25.88 -17.23
CA SER A 107 -5.46 25.66 -18.65
C SER A 107 -5.40 24.19 -19.04
N GLU A 108 -6.08 23.83 -20.13
CA GLU A 108 -6.07 22.45 -20.63
C GLU A 108 -4.67 21.99 -21.06
N GLU A 109 -3.92 22.89 -21.69
CA GLU A 109 -2.55 22.64 -22.14
C GLU A 109 -1.60 22.35 -20.98
N GLN A 110 -1.68 23.16 -19.91
CA GLN A 110 -0.85 22.96 -18.73
C GLN A 110 -1.20 21.66 -18.02
N TYR A 111 -2.49 21.34 -17.92
CA TYR A 111 -2.95 20.08 -17.34
C TYR A 111 -2.40 18.87 -18.11
N ALA A 112 -2.50 18.88 -19.45
CA ALA A 112 -1.96 17.81 -20.29
C ALA A 112 -0.44 17.65 -20.15
N LEU A 113 0.31 18.75 -20.04
CA LEU A 113 1.75 18.72 -19.80
C LEU A 113 2.09 18.09 -18.44
N LEU A 114 1.34 18.43 -17.39
CA LEU A 114 1.55 17.87 -16.05
C LEU A 114 1.19 16.38 -16.00
N GLN A 115 0.18 15.94 -16.74
CA GLN A 115 -0.14 14.51 -16.83
C GLN A 115 1.01 13.70 -17.44
N GLN A 116 1.68 14.21 -18.47
CA GLN A 116 2.84 13.53 -19.07
C GLN A 116 4.04 13.39 -18.12
N LYS A 117 4.15 14.27 -17.11
CA LYS A 117 5.21 14.21 -16.09
C LYS A 117 4.99 13.10 -15.05
N ILE A 118 3.82 12.47 -15.01
CA ILE A 118 3.53 11.39 -14.05
C ILE A 118 4.20 10.07 -14.50
N GLU A 119 4.67 9.98 -15.76
CA GLU A 119 5.30 8.77 -16.27
C GLU A 119 6.80 8.65 -15.89
N PRO A 120 7.29 7.44 -15.54
CA PRO A 120 6.52 6.21 -15.37
C PRO A 120 5.65 6.23 -14.12
N THR A 121 4.44 5.70 -14.25
CA THR A 121 3.48 5.64 -13.14
C THR A 121 3.95 4.69 -12.03
N ILE A 122 4.35 5.23 -10.88
CA ILE A 122 4.73 4.46 -9.68
C ILE A 122 3.59 4.54 -8.67
N ARG A 123 3.04 3.38 -8.32
CA ARG A 123 1.82 3.28 -7.50
C ARG A 123 2.16 3.29 -6.03
N PHE A 124 1.34 4.00 -5.25
CA PHE A 124 1.45 4.03 -3.81
C PHE A 124 0.09 3.77 -3.16
N TYR A 125 0.10 2.87 -2.18
CA TYR A 125 -1.10 2.36 -1.52
C TYR A 125 -1.03 2.50 -0.02
N LEU A 126 -2.16 2.85 0.58
CA LEU A 126 -2.36 2.89 2.02
C LEU A 126 -3.68 2.21 2.38
N LEU A 127 -3.62 1.25 3.30
CA LEU A 127 -4.83 0.63 3.85
C LEU A 127 -5.31 1.45 5.05
N SER A 128 -6.62 1.55 5.20
CA SER A 128 -7.21 2.15 6.38
C SER A 128 -7.19 1.15 7.55
N PRO A 129 -6.75 1.56 8.75
CA PRO A 129 -6.82 0.69 9.93
C PRO A 129 -8.27 0.48 10.38
N SER A 130 -9.16 1.45 10.17
CA SER A 130 -10.50 1.47 10.76
C SER A 130 -11.64 1.04 9.82
N ASN A 131 -11.39 0.93 8.51
CA ASN A 131 -12.42 0.57 7.54
C ASN A 131 -11.82 -0.22 6.35
N THR A 132 -12.65 -0.59 5.39
CA THR A 132 -12.26 -1.38 4.21
C THR A 132 -11.78 -0.53 3.03
N LEU A 133 -11.30 0.70 3.29
CA LEU A 133 -10.83 1.58 2.23
C LEU A 133 -9.33 1.44 1.97
N LEU A 134 -8.99 1.35 0.69
CA LEU A 134 -7.66 1.52 0.13
C LEU A 134 -7.55 2.93 -0.45
N ARG A 135 -6.48 3.65 -0.13
CA ARG A 135 -6.13 4.92 -0.77
C ARG A 135 -5.04 4.67 -1.79
N ALA A 136 -5.28 5.12 -3.02
CA ALA A 136 -4.36 5.04 -4.14
C ALA A 136 -3.85 6.43 -4.54
N SER A 137 -2.55 6.53 -4.71
CA SER A 137 -1.85 7.72 -5.20
C SER A 137 -0.68 7.30 -6.10
N TYR A 138 -0.03 8.28 -6.71
CA TYR A 138 1.23 8.08 -7.43
C TYR A 138 2.41 8.70 -6.69
N SER A 139 3.53 7.99 -6.72
CA SER A 139 4.83 8.50 -6.31
C SER A 139 5.55 9.11 -7.50
N LEU A 140 6.32 10.17 -7.25
CA LEU A 140 6.93 10.99 -8.30
C LEU A 140 8.48 11.07 -8.19
N PRO A 141 9.21 9.94 -8.04
CA PRO A 141 10.64 9.97 -7.71
C PRO A 141 11.54 10.60 -8.78
N MET A 142 11.06 10.68 -10.03
CA MET A 142 11.81 11.22 -11.16
C MET A 142 11.67 12.74 -11.33
N LEU A 143 10.77 13.37 -10.58
CA LEU A 143 10.50 14.80 -10.69
C LEU A 143 11.34 15.61 -9.69
N SER A 144 11.73 16.82 -10.12
CA SER A 144 12.29 17.81 -9.20
C SER A 144 11.22 18.28 -8.21
N GLU A 145 11.63 18.81 -7.06
CA GLU A 145 10.69 19.38 -6.08
C GLU A 145 9.82 20.52 -6.65
N ALA A 146 10.33 21.27 -7.63
CA ALA A 146 9.54 22.28 -8.32
C ALA A 146 8.43 21.65 -9.17
N ASP A 147 8.75 20.61 -9.94
CA ASP A 147 7.80 19.89 -10.79
C ASP A 147 6.80 19.08 -9.98
N LYS A 148 7.25 18.40 -8.91
CA LYS A 148 6.37 17.66 -7.98
C LYS A 148 5.27 18.56 -7.44
N ARG A 149 5.59 19.79 -7.00
CA ARG A 149 4.58 20.74 -6.50
C ARG A 149 3.49 21.06 -7.52
N GLN A 150 3.85 21.17 -8.80
CA GLN A 150 2.88 21.42 -9.85
C GLN A 150 2.03 20.17 -10.13
N VAL A 151 2.65 18.99 -10.18
CA VAL A 151 1.94 17.72 -10.43
C VAL A 151 1.02 17.36 -9.26
N ILE A 152 1.44 17.58 -8.01
CA ILE A 152 0.60 17.37 -6.82
C ILE A 152 -0.70 18.19 -6.89
N ALA A 153 -0.68 19.37 -7.51
CA ALA A 153 -1.88 20.20 -7.68
C ALA A 153 -2.96 19.56 -8.56
N ILE A 154 -2.60 18.55 -9.37
CA ILE A 154 -3.53 17.80 -10.22
C ILE A 154 -3.77 16.37 -9.73
N LEU A 155 -2.98 15.87 -8.79
CA LEU A 155 -3.14 14.52 -8.23
C LEU A 155 -4.37 14.48 -7.32
N GLN A 156 -5.21 13.48 -7.53
CA GLN A 156 -6.35 13.21 -6.68
C GLN A 156 -6.22 11.82 -6.07
N GLU A 157 -6.15 11.79 -4.74
CA GLU A 157 -6.23 10.53 -4.00
C GLU A 157 -7.56 9.84 -4.31
N LYS A 158 -7.47 8.61 -4.82
CA LYS A 158 -8.65 7.80 -5.10
C LYS A 158 -8.83 6.76 -4.01
N LYS A 159 -10.08 6.63 -3.54
CA LYS A 159 -10.45 5.66 -2.52
C LYS A 159 -11.19 4.50 -3.17
N TYR A 160 -10.80 3.29 -2.80
CA TYR A 160 -11.42 2.05 -3.25
C TYR A 160 -11.95 1.29 -2.03
N ASP A 161 -13.19 0.82 -2.07
CA ASP A 161 -13.63 -0.21 -1.12
C ASP A 161 -13.03 -1.54 -1.57
N LEU A 162 -12.29 -2.19 -0.68
CA LEU A 162 -11.64 -3.48 -0.93
C LEU A 162 -12.65 -4.56 -1.35
N ARG A 163 -13.89 -4.50 -0.82
CA ARG A 163 -14.96 -5.44 -1.17
C ARG A 163 -15.35 -5.36 -2.63
N GLU A 164 -15.46 -4.14 -3.16
CA GLU A 164 -15.76 -3.91 -4.58
C GLU A 164 -14.54 -4.18 -5.45
N LEU A 165 -13.35 -3.82 -4.96
CA LEU A 165 -12.11 -3.96 -5.70
C LEU A 165 -11.81 -5.44 -6.01
N ILE A 166 -11.94 -6.34 -5.03
CA ILE A 166 -11.71 -7.77 -5.28
C ILE A 166 -12.73 -8.37 -6.26
N LEU A 167 -13.99 -7.94 -6.22
CA LEU A 167 -15.03 -8.42 -7.13
C LEU A 167 -14.76 -8.04 -8.59
N ARG A 168 -14.15 -6.88 -8.81
CA ARG A 168 -13.73 -6.44 -10.15
C ARG A 168 -12.62 -7.33 -10.72
N GLU A 169 -11.73 -7.83 -9.88
CA GLU A 169 -10.51 -8.53 -10.30
C GLU A 169 -10.65 -10.06 -10.39
N VAL A 170 -11.68 -10.63 -9.78
CA VAL A 170 -11.95 -12.09 -9.76
C VAL A 170 -12.98 -12.51 -10.83
N LYS A 171 -13.54 -11.56 -11.60
CA LYS A 171 -14.31 -11.85 -12.82
C LYS A 171 -13.40 -12.13 -14.01
#